data_AF-R7UPX6-F1
#
_entry.id   AF-R7UPX6-F1
#
_cell.length_a   1.000
_cell.length_b   1.000
_cell.length_c   1.000
_cell.angle_alpha   90.00
_cell.angle_beta   90.00
_cell.angle_gamma   90.00
#
_symmetry.space_group_name_H-M   'P 1'
#
loop_
_entity.id
_entity.type
_entity.pdbx_description
1 polymer ?
#
loop_
_entity_poly.entity_id
_entity_poly.type
_entity_poly.pdbx_seq_one_letter_code
_entity_poly.pdbx_strand_id
1 'polypeptide(L)'
;MADKRGKVPDFSVEKISRNDETPDLRTLLTNTTCHGVKHIAERDSHIFQKILWLICVTVALGLFLVNVISRAGNYFDYPTNVDVSVHYKESMQFPAVTLCNLNNFR
;
A
#
# COMPACT_ATOMS: atom_id res chain seq x y z
N MET A 1 -71.17 -4.58 -34.50
CA MET A 1 -70.16 -5.16 -35.42
C MET A 1 -69.13 -4.08 -35.76
N ALA A 2 -68.09 -3.99 -34.95
CA ALA A 2 -66.88 -3.14 -35.05
C ALA A 2 -66.00 -3.65 -33.88
N ASP A 3 -64.69 -3.82 -33.89
CA ASP A 3 -63.58 -3.28 -34.69
C ASP A 3 -62.34 -4.18 -34.37
N LYS A 4 -61.48 -4.43 -35.37
CA LYS A 4 -60.25 -5.25 -35.21
C LYS A 4 -59.15 -4.45 -34.51
N ARG A 5 -58.87 -4.75 -33.24
CA ARG A 5 -57.63 -4.29 -32.58
C ARG A 5 -56.47 -5.23 -32.83
N GLY A 6 -55.45 -4.69 -33.48
CA GLY A 6 -54.18 -5.31 -33.79
C GLY A 6 -53.37 -5.68 -32.55
N LYS A 7 -52.47 -6.63 -32.79
CA LYS A 7 -51.48 -7.14 -31.85
C LYS A 7 -50.50 -6.03 -31.47
N VAL A 8 -50.69 -5.43 -30.31
CA VAL A 8 -49.66 -4.65 -29.62
C VAL A 8 -48.91 -5.64 -28.74
N PRO A 9 -47.59 -5.84 -28.94
CA PRO A 9 -46.81 -6.64 -28.02
C PRO A 9 -46.91 -5.99 -26.64
N ASP A 10 -47.22 -6.83 -25.64
CA ASP A 10 -47.17 -6.47 -24.24
C ASP A 10 -45.82 -5.80 -23.98
N PHE A 11 -45.84 -4.47 -23.92
CA PHE A 11 -44.80 -3.68 -23.30
C PHE A 11 -44.94 -4.02 -21.82
N SER A 12 -44.40 -5.18 -21.47
CA SER A 12 -44.04 -5.54 -20.11
C SER A 12 -43.16 -4.38 -19.65
N VAL A 13 -43.80 -3.43 -18.98
CA VAL A 13 -43.18 -2.54 -18.04
C VAL A 13 -42.25 -3.43 -17.25
N GLU A 14 -40.95 -3.31 -17.55
CA GLU A 14 -39.88 -3.91 -16.79
C GLU A 14 -40.19 -3.52 -15.36
N LYS A 15 -40.72 -4.48 -14.61
CA LYS A 15 -40.86 -4.33 -13.17
C LYS A 15 -39.43 -4.06 -12.75
N ILE A 16 -39.19 -2.83 -12.32
CA ILE A 16 -38.04 -2.45 -11.51
C ILE A 16 -38.25 -3.20 -10.19
N SER A 17 -38.08 -4.53 -10.27
CA SER A 17 -37.63 -5.34 -9.18
C SER A 17 -36.21 -4.86 -8.99
N ARG A 18 -36.06 -3.94 -8.04
CA ARG A 18 -34.79 -3.62 -7.42
C ARG A 18 -34.12 -4.95 -7.08
N ASN A 19 -33.26 -5.44 -7.97
CA ASN A 19 -32.26 -6.43 -7.64
C ASN A 19 -31.35 -5.70 -6.65
N ASP A 20 -31.63 -5.88 -5.38
CA ASP A 20 -30.67 -5.62 -4.32
C ASP A 20 -29.60 -6.73 -4.40
N GLU A 21 -28.90 -6.80 -5.54
CA GLU A 21 -27.62 -7.48 -5.61
C GLU A 21 -26.59 -6.52 -5.03
N THR A 22 -26.66 -6.30 -3.71
CA THR A 22 -25.44 -5.95 -3.00
C THR A 22 -24.44 -7.06 -3.32
N PRO A 23 -23.27 -6.76 -3.92
CA PRO A 23 -22.27 -7.78 -4.14
C PRO A 23 -22.02 -8.46 -2.80
N ASP A 24 -22.24 -9.78 -2.76
CA ASP A 24 -22.11 -10.54 -1.51
C ASP A 24 -20.76 -10.16 -0.89
N LEU A 25 -20.78 -9.58 0.30
CA LEU A 25 -19.58 -9.03 0.96
C LEU A 25 -18.47 -10.10 1.01
N ARG A 26 -18.88 -11.37 1.04
CA ARG A 26 -18.04 -12.57 0.92
C ARG A 26 -17.28 -12.66 -0.39
N THR A 27 -17.93 -12.40 -1.51
CA THR A 27 -17.32 -12.37 -2.84
C THR A 27 -16.31 -11.24 -2.93
N LEU A 28 -16.60 -10.08 -2.35
CA LEU A 28 -15.63 -8.97 -2.28
C LEU A 28 -14.42 -9.34 -1.41
N LEU A 29 -14.63 -9.85 -0.20
CA LEU A 29 -13.58 -10.23 0.73
C LEU A 29 -12.65 -11.32 0.18
N THR A 30 -13.21 -12.29 -0.55
CA THR A 30 -12.46 -13.41 -1.16
C THR A 30 -11.63 -12.97 -2.38
N ASN A 31 -12.06 -11.92 -3.09
CA ASN A 31 -11.36 -11.36 -4.26
C ASN A 31 -10.37 -10.24 -3.90
N THR A 32 -10.22 -9.87 -2.63
CA THR A 32 -9.21 -8.89 -2.24
C THR A 32 -7.80 -9.50 -2.28
N THR A 33 -6.83 -8.74 -2.80
CA THR A 33 -5.40 -9.09 -2.82
C THR A 33 -4.75 -9.08 -1.42
N CYS A 34 -5.50 -8.73 -0.38
CA CYS A 34 -5.05 -8.83 1.00
C CYS A 34 -5.09 -10.31 1.43
N HIS A 35 -3.97 -11.01 1.24
CA HIS A 35 -3.79 -12.45 1.50
C HIS A 35 -4.38 -12.97 2.83
N GLY A 36 -4.47 -12.12 3.87
CA GLY A 36 -5.03 -12.49 5.18
C GLY A 36 -6.56 -12.51 5.25
N VAL A 37 -7.27 -11.75 4.41
CA VAL A 37 -8.74 -11.62 4.46
C VAL A 37 -9.42 -12.87 3.89
N LYS A 38 -8.80 -13.51 2.90
CA LYS A 38 -9.28 -14.78 2.32
C LYS A 38 -9.37 -15.90 3.37
N HIS A 39 -8.42 -15.97 4.30
CA HIS A 39 -8.39 -16.99 5.37
C HIS A 39 -9.49 -16.79 6.43
N ILE A 40 -9.97 -15.55 6.60
CA ILE A 40 -11.08 -15.22 7.52
C ILE A 40 -12.44 -15.59 6.88
N ALA A 41 -12.53 -15.52 5.56
CA ALA A 41 -13.73 -15.76 4.77
C ALA A 41 -14.04 -17.26 4.54
N GLU A 42 -13.05 -18.15 4.69
CA GLU A 42 -13.23 -19.60 4.51
C GLU A 42 -14.15 -20.18 5.63
N ARG A 43 -15.12 -21.01 5.22
CA ARG A 43 -16.25 -21.45 6.07
C ARG A 43 -15.90 -22.59 7.03
N ASP A 44 -14.79 -23.29 6.79
CA ASP A 44 -14.40 -24.55 7.47
C ASP A 44 -13.29 -24.40 8.52
N SER A 45 -12.95 -23.17 8.89
CA SER A 45 -11.85 -22.88 9.81
C SER A 45 -12.38 -22.63 11.23
N HIS A 46 -11.83 -23.33 12.23
CA HIS A 46 -12.20 -23.20 13.64
C HIS A 46 -12.14 -21.72 14.10
N ILE A 47 -13.04 -21.32 14.99
CA ILE A 47 -13.16 -19.93 15.52
C ILE A 47 -11.80 -19.41 16.04
N PHE A 48 -10.98 -20.28 16.64
CA PHE A 48 -9.63 -19.96 17.10
C PHE A 48 -8.70 -19.48 15.99
N GLN A 49 -8.74 -20.11 14.81
CA GLN A 49 -7.92 -19.71 13.67
C GLN A 49 -8.36 -18.32 13.15
N LYS A 50 -9.66 -18.01 13.20
CA LYS A 50 -10.18 -16.69 12.82
C LYS A 50 -9.74 -15.59 13.79
N ILE A 51 -9.77 -15.86 15.09
CA ILE A 51 -9.30 -14.93 16.12
C ILE A 51 -7.79 -14.70 15.97
N LEU A 52 -7.01 -15.76 15.76
CA LEU A 52 -5.57 -15.66 15.52
C LEU A 52 -5.28 -14.80 14.29
N TRP A 53 -6.00 -15.02 13.18
CA TRP A 53 -5.85 -14.22 11.96
C TRP A 53 -6.23 -12.76 12.17
N LEU A 54 -7.31 -12.46 12.89
CA LEU A 54 -7.67 -11.09 13.24
C LEU A 54 -6.57 -10.41 14.05
N ILE A 55 -6.03 -11.09 15.07
CA ILE A 55 -4.93 -10.57 15.88
C ILE A 55 -3.70 -10.32 14.98
N CYS A 56 -3.32 -11.28 14.15
CA CYS A 56 -2.20 -11.14 13.22
C CYS A 56 -2.38 -9.96 12.27
N VAL A 57 -3.58 -9.77 11.70
CA VAL A 57 -3.88 -8.65 10.80
C VAL A 57 -3.84 -7.32 11.55
N THR A 58 -4.43 -7.23 12.74
CA THR A 58 -4.39 -6.02 13.57
C THR A 58 -2.96 -5.67 13.97
N VAL A 59 -2.15 -6.65 14.38
CA VAL A 59 -0.74 -6.44 14.73
C VAL A 59 0.06 -6.02 13.50
N ALA A 60 -0.12 -6.68 12.35
CA ALA A 60 0.58 -6.34 11.12
C ALA A 60 0.24 -4.91 10.66
N LEU A 61 -1.04 -4.51 10.76
CA LEU A 61 -1.47 -3.15 10.45
C LEU A 61 -0.87 -2.13 11.43
N GLY A 62 -0.86 -2.43 12.73
CA GLY A 62 -0.25 -1.57 13.74
C GLY A 62 1.25 -1.36 13.49
N LEU A 63 1.98 -2.45 13.26
CA LEU A 63 3.41 -2.39 12.93
C LEU A 63 3.66 -1.63 11.64
N PHE A 64 2.84 -1.84 10.61
CA PHE A 64 2.93 -1.11 9.35
C PHE A 64 2.80 0.40 9.58
N LEU A 65 1.78 0.85 10.32
CA LEU A 65 1.56 2.27 10.62
C LEU A 65 2.74 2.87 11.41
N VAL A 66 3.23 2.18 12.45
CA VAL A 66 4.39 2.64 13.23
C VAL A 66 5.62 2.78 12.34
N ASN A 67 5.86 1.81 11.45
CA ASN A 67 6.98 1.87 10.49
C ASN A 67 6.82 3.04 9.53
N VAL A 68 5.63 3.24 8.95
CA VAL A 68 5.36 4.35 8.01
C VAL A 68 5.59 5.70 8.69
N ILE A 69 5.09 5.89 9.90
CA ILE A 69 5.30 7.13 10.66
C ILE A 69 6.79 7.36 10.93
N SER A 70 7.50 6.31 11.38
CA SER A 70 8.95 6.39 11.64
C SER A 70 9.74 6.73 10.38
N ARG A 71 9.37 6.15 9.24
CA ARG A 71 10.00 6.44 7.93
C ARG A 71 9.66 7.84 7.44
N ALA A 72 8.42 8.28 7.59
CA ALA A 72 7.99 9.64 7.23
C ALA A 72 8.75 10.68 8.06
N GLY A 73 8.88 10.47 9.38
CA GLY A 73 9.67 11.35 10.25
C GLY A 73 11.14 11.42 9.82
N ASN A 74 11.76 10.27 9.55
CA ASN A 74 13.14 10.23 9.05
C ASN A 74 13.30 10.91 7.69
N TYR A 75 12.29 10.87 6.82
CA TYR A 75 12.30 11.59 5.55
C TYR A 75 12.26 13.11 5.73
N PHE A 76 11.43 13.63 6.64
CA PHE A 76 11.34 15.06 6.93
C PHE A 76 12.56 15.62 7.69
N ASP A 77 13.35 14.76 8.32
CA ASP A 77 14.60 15.13 8.98
C ASP A 77 15.77 15.35 7.99
N TYR A 78 15.54 15.10 6.68
CA TYR A 78 16.52 15.23 5.61
C TYR A 78 17.93 14.68 5.94
N PRO A 79 18.05 13.43 6.44
CA PRO A 79 19.35 12.86 6.76
C PRO A 79 20.15 12.65 5.48
N THR A 80 21.29 13.33 5.37
CA THR A 80 22.22 13.16 4.26
C THR A 80 23.11 11.94 4.53
N ASN A 81 22.95 10.90 3.71
CA ASN A 81 23.89 9.77 3.73
C ASN A 81 25.11 10.16 2.89
N VAL A 82 26.26 10.30 3.52
CA VAL A 82 27.54 10.54 2.84
C VAL A 82 28.28 9.22 2.75
N ASP A 83 28.34 8.65 1.55
CA ASP A 83 29.16 7.47 1.26
C ASP A 83 30.60 7.91 0.95
N VAL A 84 31.55 7.46 1.76
CA VAL A 84 32.98 7.78 1.59
C VAL A 84 33.70 6.55 1.07
N SER A 85 33.89 6.50 -0.26
CA SER A 85 34.66 5.46 -0.92
C SER A 85 36.10 5.89 -1.15
N VAL A 86 37.06 5.04 -0.76
CA VAL A 86 38.49 5.28 -1.01
C VAL A 86 38.84 4.66 -2.37
N HIS A 87 39.01 5.52 -3.37
CA HIS A 87 39.48 5.12 -4.69
C HIS A 87 40.99 5.36 -4.82
N TYR A 88 41.76 4.28 -4.91
CA TYR A 88 43.19 4.35 -5.22
C TYR A 88 43.38 4.72 -6.70
N LYS A 89 43.85 5.93 -6.97
CA LYS A 89 44.20 6.38 -8.32
C LYS A 89 45.72 6.23 -8.51
N GLU A 90 46.15 5.73 -9.68
CA GLU A 90 47.57 5.60 -10.02
C GLU A 90 48.32 6.94 -10.07
N SER A 91 47.60 8.05 -10.27
CA SER A 91 48.14 9.41 -10.20
C SER A 91 47.14 10.37 -9.53
N MET A 92 47.66 11.25 -8.67
CA MET A 92 46.91 12.30 -7.98
C MET A 92 47.73 13.60 -8.04
N GLN A 93 47.07 14.74 -8.26
CA GLN A 93 47.74 16.03 -8.29
C GLN A 93 48.27 16.37 -6.91
N PHE A 94 49.56 16.73 -6.82
CA PHE A 94 50.17 17.16 -5.57
C PHE A 94 49.57 18.50 -5.12
N PRO A 95 49.10 18.63 -3.86
CA PRO A 95 48.47 19.85 -3.39
C PRO A 95 49.49 20.99 -3.24
N ALA A 96 48.99 22.22 -3.21
CA ALA A 96 49.83 23.37 -2.87
C ALA A 96 50.28 23.25 -1.40
N VAL A 97 51.59 23.24 -1.18
CA VAL A 97 52.18 23.28 0.17
C VAL A 97 52.52 24.73 0.48
N THR A 98 51.88 25.29 1.50
CA THR A 98 52.23 26.63 2.00
C THR A 98 53.13 26.48 3.22
N LEU A 99 54.37 26.98 3.10
CA LEU A 99 55.31 27.06 4.22
C LEU A 99 55.31 28.49 4.76
N CYS A 100 54.91 28.63 6.02
CA CYS A 100 54.97 29.91 6.73
C CYS A 100 56.09 29.86 7.77
N ASN A 101 56.89 30.93 7.84
CA ASN A 101 57.79 31.15 8.96
C ASN A 101 56.95 31.55 10.19
N LEU A 102 57.11 30.85 11.32
CA LEU A 102 56.43 31.21 12.58
C LEU A 102 57.04 32.45 13.24
N ASN A 103 58.16 32.96 12.73
CA ASN A 103 58.71 34.20 13.21
C ASN A 103 57.83 35.38 12.75
N ASN A 104 57.07 35.95 13.67
CA ASN A 104 56.23 37.13 13.44
C ASN A 104 57.03 38.45 13.38
N PHE A 105 58.36 38.40 13.44
CA PHE A 105 59.24 39.56 13.44
C PHE A 105 60.34 39.40 12.37
N ARG A 106 60.97 40.51 11.97
CA ARG A 106 62.02 40.55 10.94
C ARG A 106 63.32 41.08 11.54
#